data_AF-A0AAU7V3N3-F1
#
_entry.id   AF-A0AAU7V3N3-F1
#
_cell.length_a   1.000
_cell.length_b   1.000
_cell.length_c   1.000
_cell.angle_alpha   90.00
_cell.angle_beta   90.00
_cell.angle_gamma   90.00
#
_symmetry.space_group_name_H-M   'P 1'
#
loop_
_entity.id
_entity.type
_entity.pdbx_description
1 polymer ?
#
loop_
_entity_poly.entity_id
_entity_poly.type
_entity_poly.pdbx_seq_one_letter_code
_entity_poly.pdbx_strand_id
1 'polypeptide(L)'
;MTTTITVPVLIVGGGGAGLSASMLLSTYGVESLLVSALPTTSILPKAHVLGQRTMEIYTEAGIADEIYRRGTPQENLSYTGFYAGVQGPHPNAGREIGKLDLWGTGYRDPEYIDASPCPTTNLPQIRLEPVLKAHAEKLNPGGVRFNHELIALEQDDSGVRSTIRDKATGEEYHVHSQYLIAADGGRTVGNLVGIRLEGERKILDMVSVHMSADLSGVLNDDSVLLRWLANPEFGGTFTGGVLCPMGPDNWGTKSEEWVFHIGYPYGDPDAGDRDKVVAHMKTLLGMPDLDAQIHAVSVWTMEGIIADRFRSGRVFVAGDAAHKHPPTSGLGLNSAIHDVQNLCWKLAQVLSGHAGDGLLDTYEAERKPVILRNIANSVKCTQDRFQLDAALGLSPEKTPQENWASLEVIWDESHPDYAERRDQVNNALAAQSGEFHHHGLEYGFTYESAAIVDDGSPVIEPIDPVRLYEPSTKPGHPVPHAFVSRRGRTFPLQNLTHGGKFVLIAGEDGQAWIEAATKLAQSTGLALEAVTVGADDADLADIRFAWLRKRQITRTGAVLVRPDRFVGFRAAQAVTDPQAVLTDALSHILSTDLGAQQ
;
A
#
# COMPACT_ATOMS: atom_id res chain seq x y z
N MET A 1 -19.00 17.83 -34.90
CA MET A 1 -17.57 17.95 -34.55
C MET A 1 -17.40 17.21 -33.24
N THR A 2 -16.59 16.17 -33.20
CA THR A 2 -16.33 15.40 -31.97
C THR A 2 -15.55 16.30 -31.00
N THR A 3 -16.06 16.48 -29.78
CA THR A 3 -15.42 17.33 -28.76
C THR A 3 -14.02 16.78 -28.44
N THR A 4 -13.02 17.67 -28.38
CA THR A 4 -11.65 17.31 -27.98
C THR A 4 -11.28 18.06 -26.71
N ILE A 5 -10.82 17.32 -25.69
CA ILE A 5 -10.31 17.84 -24.43
C ILE A 5 -8.79 17.71 -24.45
N THR A 6 -8.06 18.74 -24.03
CA THR A 6 -6.61 18.69 -23.88
C THR A 6 -6.25 18.81 -22.41
N VAL A 7 -5.47 17.87 -21.87
CA VAL A 7 -4.98 17.88 -20.49
C VAL A 7 -3.55 17.38 -20.43
N PRO A 8 -2.70 17.81 -19.49
CA PRO A 8 -1.36 17.24 -19.34
C PRO A 8 -1.37 15.73 -19.11
N VAL A 9 -2.24 15.23 -18.23
CA VAL A 9 -2.31 13.81 -17.87
C VAL A 9 -3.74 13.28 -17.95
N LEU A 10 -3.92 12.16 -18.66
CA LEU A 10 -5.14 11.35 -18.58
C LEU A 10 -4.94 10.18 -17.61
N ILE A 11 -5.85 9.98 -16.66
CA ILE A 11 -5.89 8.84 -15.75
C ILE A 11 -7.06 7.94 -16.16
N VAL A 12 -6.81 6.64 -16.35
CA VAL A 12 -7.83 5.67 -16.75
C VAL A 12 -8.04 4.69 -15.61
N GLY A 13 -9.19 4.76 -14.94
CA GLY A 13 -9.57 3.93 -13.80
C GLY A 13 -9.78 4.74 -12.52
N GLY A 14 -10.94 4.57 -11.89
CA GLY A 14 -11.36 5.30 -10.68
C GLY A 14 -11.24 4.51 -9.38
N GLY A 15 -10.28 3.58 -9.28
CA GLY A 15 -9.96 2.87 -8.03
C GLY A 15 -8.91 3.59 -7.19
N GLY A 16 -8.40 2.93 -6.15
CA GLY A 16 -7.40 3.49 -5.22
C GLY A 16 -6.19 4.15 -5.89
N ALA A 17 -5.58 3.51 -6.91
CA ALA A 17 -4.46 4.09 -7.66
C ALA A 17 -4.85 5.37 -8.42
N GLY A 18 -5.91 5.30 -9.23
CA GLY A 18 -6.30 6.43 -10.08
C GLY A 18 -6.81 7.63 -9.30
N LEU A 19 -7.63 7.41 -8.26
CA LEU A 19 -8.08 8.49 -7.38
C LEU A 19 -6.91 9.12 -6.61
N SER A 20 -5.95 8.31 -6.17
CA SER A 20 -4.73 8.83 -5.52
C SER A 20 -3.86 9.63 -6.48
N ALA A 21 -3.70 9.17 -7.73
CA ALA A 21 -3.00 9.91 -8.77
C ALA A 21 -3.64 11.27 -9.04
N SER A 22 -4.98 11.32 -9.15
CA SER A 22 -5.73 12.58 -9.35
C SER A 22 -5.48 13.58 -8.23
N MET A 23 -5.55 13.14 -6.96
CA MET A 23 -5.30 13.98 -5.80
C MET A 23 -3.84 14.47 -5.74
N LEU A 24 -2.87 13.59 -6.04
CA LEU A 24 -1.45 13.94 -6.01
C LEU A 24 -1.07 14.91 -7.13
N LEU A 25 -1.53 14.67 -8.36
CA LEU A 25 -1.32 15.61 -9.46
C LEU A 25 -1.94 16.98 -9.14
N SER A 26 -3.15 17.01 -8.56
CA SER A 26 -3.77 18.26 -8.09
C SER A 26 -2.93 18.96 -7.02
N THR A 27 -2.38 18.20 -6.07
CA THR A 27 -1.48 18.70 -5.01
C THR A 27 -0.20 19.31 -5.60
N TYR A 28 0.30 18.75 -6.70
CA TYR A 28 1.48 19.23 -7.42
C TYR A 28 1.17 20.28 -8.50
N GLY A 29 -0.09 20.71 -8.63
CA GLY A 29 -0.50 21.71 -9.61
C GLY A 29 -0.55 21.23 -11.07
N VAL A 30 -0.63 19.92 -11.31
CA VAL A 30 -0.75 19.32 -12.64
C VAL A 30 -2.22 19.07 -12.97
N GLU A 31 -2.72 19.72 -14.02
CA GLU A 31 -4.05 19.46 -14.56
C GLU A 31 -4.15 18.00 -15.06
N SER A 32 -5.26 17.35 -14.72
CA SER A 32 -5.53 15.98 -15.14
C SER A 32 -7.00 15.72 -15.35
N LEU A 33 -7.31 14.73 -16.18
CA LEU A 33 -8.64 14.16 -16.33
C LEU A 33 -8.60 12.69 -15.92
N LEU A 34 -9.46 12.28 -14.99
CA LEU A 34 -9.70 10.89 -14.65
C LEU A 34 -11.00 10.41 -15.29
N VAL A 35 -10.93 9.29 -16.00
CA VAL A 35 -12.10 8.58 -16.55
C VAL A 35 -12.22 7.18 -15.93
N SER A 36 -13.44 6.78 -15.57
CA SER A 36 -13.72 5.44 -15.05
C SER A 36 -14.92 4.84 -15.77
N ALA A 37 -14.77 3.62 -16.30
CA ALA A 37 -15.84 2.92 -17.00
C ALA A 37 -16.99 2.48 -16.08
N LEU A 38 -16.75 2.43 -14.77
CA LEU A 38 -17.77 2.12 -13.76
C LEU A 38 -18.62 3.38 -13.45
N PRO A 39 -19.92 3.22 -13.15
CA PRO A 39 -20.79 4.36 -12.85
C PRO A 39 -20.49 5.01 -11.49
N THR A 40 -19.85 4.27 -10.58
CA THR A 40 -19.43 4.74 -9.26
C THR A 40 -18.22 3.91 -8.77
N THR A 41 -17.77 4.16 -7.54
CA THR A 41 -16.70 3.42 -6.87
C THR A 41 -17.09 1.96 -6.57
N SER A 42 -16.14 1.16 -6.08
CA SER A 42 -16.37 -0.24 -5.71
C SER A 42 -17.56 -0.38 -4.76
N ILE A 43 -18.47 -1.30 -5.07
CA ILE A 43 -19.55 -1.73 -4.19
C ILE A 43 -19.17 -2.95 -3.33
N LEU A 44 -17.90 -3.36 -3.38
CA LEU A 44 -17.36 -4.51 -2.66
C LEU A 44 -16.32 -4.04 -1.64
N PRO A 45 -16.23 -4.64 -0.43
CA PRO A 45 -15.27 -4.26 0.59
C PRO A 45 -13.80 -4.32 0.13
N LYS A 46 -13.41 -5.38 -0.61
CA LYS A 46 -12.06 -5.60 -1.15
C LYS A 46 -10.94 -5.30 -0.14
N ALA A 47 -9.85 -4.64 -0.55
CA ALA A 47 -8.76 -4.28 0.34
C ALA A 47 -9.23 -3.30 1.42
N HIS A 48 -8.65 -3.40 2.61
CA HIS A 48 -9.11 -2.65 3.77
C HIS A 48 -7.98 -2.06 4.62
N VAL A 49 -6.78 -2.65 4.62
CA VAL A 49 -5.65 -2.10 5.37
C VAL A 49 -4.94 -0.98 4.60
N LEU A 50 -4.62 0.10 5.32
CA LEU A 50 -3.83 1.23 4.84
C LEU A 50 -2.61 1.38 5.75
N GLY A 51 -1.44 1.07 5.20
CA GLY A 51 -0.16 1.15 5.89
C GLY A 51 0.26 2.60 6.19
N GLN A 52 1.24 2.74 7.08
CA GLN A 52 1.86 4.01 7.50
C GLN A 52 2.24 4.85 6.28
N ARG A 53 2.95 4.27 5.31
CA ARG A 53 3.42 5.01 4.12
C ARG A 53 2.26 5.54 3.28
N THR A 54 1.20 4.75 3.10
CA THR A 54 -0.03 5.20 2.44
C THR A 54 -0.71 6.32 3.22
N MET A 55 -0.76 6.22 4.55
CA MET A 55 -1.34 7.27 5.39
C MET A 55 -0.52 8.56 5.39
N GLU A 56 0.80 8.48 5.25
CA GLU A 56 1.61 9.68 5.04
C GLU A 56 1.32 10.33 3.68
N ILE A 57 1.07 9.54 2.62
CA ILE A 57 0.68 10.05 1.29
C ILE A 57 -0.69 10.75 1.38
N TYR A 58 -1.64 10.15 2.10
CA TYR A 58 -2.95 10.75 2.34
C TYR A 58 -2.93 11.94 3.32
N THR A 59 -1.89 12.06 4.14
CA THR A 59 -1.65 13.26 4.93
C THR A 59 -1.27 14.44 4.03
N GLU A 60 -0.38 14.21 3.07
CA GLU A 60 0.00 15.22 2.07
C GLU A 60 -1.18 15.60 1.16
N ALA A 61 -1.97 14.62 0.71
CA ALA A 61 -3.18 14.87 -0.07
C ALA A 61 -4.31 15.52 0.76
N GLY A 62 -4.18 15.62 2.09
CA GLY A 62 -5.14 16.28 2.97
C GLY A 62 -6.42 15.49 3.26
N ILE A 63 -6.35 14.15 3.24
CA ILE A 63 -7.50 13.26 3.45
C ILE A 63 -7.33 12.25 4.61
N ALA A 64 -6.12 12.11 5.16
CA ALA A 64 -5.84 11.13 6.23
C ALA A 64 -6.79 11.24 7.44
N ASP A 65 -7.12 12.46 7.89
CA ASP A 65 -8.02 12.68 9.03
C ASP A 65 -9.45 12.15 8.79
N GLU A 66 -9.94 12.24 7.55
CA GLU A 66 -11.24 11.68 7.15
C GLU A 66 -11.21 10.16 7.20
N ILE A 67 -10.11 9.56 6.73
CA ILE A 67 -9.90 8.12 6.74
C ILE A 67 -9.83 7.61 8.18
N TYR A 68 -9.05 8.24 9.06
CA TYR A 68 -8.98 7.83 10.47
C TYR A 68 -10.33 7.96 11.18
N ARG A 69 -11.10 9.01 10.88
CA ARG A 69 -12.42 9.22 11.52
C ARG A 69 -13.46 8.18 11.13
N ARG A 70 -13.38 7.66 9.89
CA ARG A 70 -14.29 6.62 9.38
C ARG A 70 -13.75 5.20 9.57
N GLY A 71 -12.45 5.07 9.77
CA GLY A 71 -11.76 3.81 9.91
C GLY A 71 -12.01 3.14 11.26
N THR A 72 -11.51 1.92 11.36
CA THR A 72 -11.55 1.12 12.59
C THR A 72 -10.73 1.81 13.70
N PRO A 73 -11.30 2.01 14.90
CA PRO A 73 -10.57 2.47 16.07
C PRO A 73 -9.41 1.53 16.41
N GLN A 74 -8.27 2.08 16.82
CA GLN A 74 -7.00 1.34 17.00
C GLN A 74 -7.10 0.16 17.97
N GLU A 75 -7.93 0.28 19.00
CA GLU A 75 -8.26 -0.79 19.93
C GLU A 75 -8.97 -1.99 19.28
N ASN A 76 -9.63 -1.80 18.12
CA ASN A 76 -10.36 -2.83 17.39
C ASN A 76 -9.55 -3.53 16.28
N LEU A 77 -8.30 -3.10 16.02
CA LEU A 77 -7.45 -3.73 15.02
C LEU A 77 -6.09 -4.18 15.52
N SER A 78 -5.88 -4.28 16.83
CA SER A 78 -4.56 -4.60 17.42
C SER A 78 -4.02 -5.99 17.04
N TYR A 79 -4.91 -6.94 16.69
CA TYR A 79 -4.52 -8.34 16.52
C TYR A 79 -5.19 -9.06 15.35
N THR A 80 -4.52 -10.12 14.91
CA THR A 80 -5.11 -11.23 14.17
C THR A 80 -5.16 -12.47 15.06
N GLY A 81 -6.22 -13.26 14.96
CA GLY A 81 -6.44 -14.43 15.80
C GLY A 81 -6.76 -15.69 14.99
N PHE A 82 -6.33 -16.83 15.52
CA PHE A 82 -6.58 -18.17 14.98
C PHE A 82 -7.48 -18.94 15.94
N TYR A 83 -8.59 -19.47 15.42
CA TYR A 83 -9.64 -20.10 16.23
C TYR A 83 -10.04 -21.46 15.65
N ALA A 84 -10.42 -22.39 16.51
CA ALA A 84 -11.01 -23.66 16.13
C ALA A 84 -12.49 -23.48 15.74
N GLY A 85 -12.73 -22.85 14.59
CA GLY A 85 -14.05 -22.38 14.17
C GLY A 85 -14.55 -21.18 15.00
N VAL A 86 -15.86 -20.91 14.95
CA VAL A 86 -16.51 -19.85 15.74
C VAL A 86 -17.35 -20.45 16.87
N GLN A 87 -18.29 -21.32 16.52
CA GLN A 87 -19.09 -22.10 17.47
C GLN A 87 -19.44 -23.46 16.86
N GLY A 88 -19.93 -24.40 17.67
CA GLY A 88 -20.28 -25.74 17.19
C GLY A 88 -20.61 -26.69 18.34
N PRO A 89 -21.00 -27.94 18.04
CA PRO A 89 -21.35 -28.94 19.04
C PRO A 89 -20.13 -29.44 19.84
N HIS A 90 -18.93 -29.23 19.32
CA HIS A 90 -17.70 -29.66 19.96
C HIS A 90 -17.32 -28.73 21.14
N PRO A 91 -16.90 -29.25 22.31
CA PRO A 91 -16.60 -28.41 23.49
C PRO A 91 -15.49 -27.38 23.28
N ASN A 92 -14.58 -27.64 22.34
CA ASN A 92 -13.48 -26.74 21.98
C ASN A 92 -13.79 -25.81 20.78
N ALA A 93 -15.04 -25.78 20.28
CA ALA A 93 -15.41 -24.86 19.20
C ALA A 93 -15.26 -23.39 19.64
N GLY A 94 -14.69 -22.56 18.78
CA GLY A 94 -14.41 -21.15 19.08
C GLY A 94 -13.20 -20.93 19.99
N ARG A 95 -12.51 -21.99 20.42
CA ARG A 95 -11.31 -21.87 21.26
C ARG A 95 -10.17 -21.25 20.48
N GLU A 96 -9.50 -20.26 21.08
CA GLU A 96 -8.32 -19.63 20.52
C GLU A 96 -7.15 -20.62 20.46
N ILE A 97 -6.51 -20.68 19.29
CA ILE A 97 -5.30 -21.46 19.02
C ILE A 97 -4.07 -20.59 19.26
N GLY A 98 -4.12 -19.34 18.78
CA GLY A 98 -3.07 -18.35 18.94
C GLY A 98 -3.46 -16.99 18.38
N LYS A 99 -2.67 -15.98 18.73
CA LYS A 99 -2.94 -14.57 18.44
C LYS A 99 -1.61 -13.85 18.17
N LEU A 100 -1.60 -12.94 17.19
CA LEU A 100 -0.41 -12.19 16.77
C LEU A 100 -0.72 -10.70 16.68
N ASP A 101 0.28 -9.87 16.99
CA ASP A 101 0.22 -8.42 16.74
C ASP A 101 0.00 -8.14 15.24
N LEU A 102 -0.76 -7.10 14.96
CA LEU A 102 -1.19 -6.77 13.60
C LEU A 102 -0.65 -5.41 13.14
N TRP A 103 0.33 -5.43 12.23
CA TRP A 103 0.87 -4.30 11.46
C TRP A 103 1.20 -3.05 12.29
N GLY A 104 1.69 -3.24 13.53
CA GLY A 104 2.04 -2.15 14.45
C GLY A 104 0.86 -1.31 14.95
N THR A 105 -0.36 -1.80 14.75
CA THR A 105 -1.60 -1.10 15.12
C THR A 105 -1.86 -1.18 16.63
N GLY A 106 -2.84 -0.43 17.12
CA GLY A 106 -3.12 -0.35 18.55
C GLY A 106 -2.12 0.49 19.35
N TYR A 107 -1.15 1.14 18.69
CA TYR A 107 -0.06 1.92 19.30
C TYR A 107 0.78 1.15 20.32
N ARG A 108 1.06 -0.13 20.04
CA ARG A 108 1.77 -1.02 20.96
C ARG A 108 3.21 -1.28 20.56
N ASP A 109 3.51 -1.14 19.27
CA ASP A 109 4.83 -1.46 18.72
C ASP A 109 5.70 -0.19 18.63
N PRO A 110 6.78 -0.09 19.42
CA PRO A 110 7.65 1.07 19.40
C PRO A 110 8.39 1.26 18.07
N GLU A 111 8.63 0.19 17.30
CA GLU A 111 9.30 0.27 16.00
C GLU A 111 8.42 0.99 14.98
N TYR A 112 7.14 0.61 14.91
CA TYR A 112 6.16 1.30 14.06
C TYR A 112 5.93 2.75 14.50
N ILE A 113 5.83 3.01 15.81
CA ILE A 113 5.64 4.37 16.34
C ILE A 113 6.84 5.28 16.03
N ASP A 114 8.07 4.74 16.04
CA ASP A 114 9.29 5.49 15.75
C ASP A 114 9.52 5.71 14.23
N ALA A 115 8.93 4.88 13.38
CA ALA A 115 9.12 4.92 11.93
C ALA A 115 8.28 5.98 11.21
N SER A 116 7.08 6.29 11.72
CA SER A 116 6.14 7.19 11.06
C SER A 116 5.23 7.93 12.06
N PRO A 117 4.85 9.18 11.78
CA PRO A 117 3.82 9.88 12.56
C PRO A 117 2.41 9.35 12.27
N CYS A 118 2.26 8.54 11.21
CA CYS A 118 0.98 8.03 10.74
C CYS A 118 0.85 6.54 11.11
N PRO A 119 -0.09 6.17 12.01
CA PRO A 119 -0.36 4.77 12.29
C PRO A 119 -1.07 4.08 11.11
N THR A 120 -0.81 2.79 10.95
CA THR A 120 -1.59 1.89 10.08
C THR A 120 -3.06 1.91 10.51
N THR A 121 -3.98 1.84 9.56
CA THR A 121 -5.43 1.84 9.82
C THR A 121 -6.18 0.88 8.91
N ASN A 122 -7.47 0.72 9.19
CA ASN A 122 -8.39 -0.13 8.44
C ASN A 122 -9.62 0.64 7.98
N LEU A 123 -9.86 0.69 6.67
CA LEU A 123 -11.09 1.19 6.06
C LEU A 123 -11.32 0.45 4.72
N PRO A 124 -12.31 -0.45 4.60
CA PRO A 124 -12.54 -1.22 3.38
C PRO A 124 -12.86 -0.32 2.18
N GLN A 125 -12.45 -0.71 0.96
CA GLN A 125 -12.61 0.05 -0.28
C GLN A 125 -14.04 0.51 -0.56
N ILE A 126 -15.06 -0.26 -0.17
CA ILE A 126 -16.47 0.16 -0.27
C ILE A 126 -16.76 1.46 0.48
N ARG A 127 -15.98 1.77 1.53
CA ARG A 127 -16.07 2.98 2.35
C ARG A 127 -14.97 3.99 2.02
N LEU A 128 -13.76 3.51 1.71
CA LEU A 128 -12.62 4.35 1.36
C LEU A 128 -12.77 5.02 0.00
N GLU A 129 -13.14 4.28 -1.06
CA GLU A 129 -13.18 4.85 -2.41
C GLU A 129 -14.17 6.02 -2.57
N PRO A 130 -15.38 5.98 -1.98
CA PRO A 130 -16.27 7.16 -1.96
C PRO A 130 -15.62 8.40 -1.33
N VAL A 131 -14.85 8.21 -0.24
CA VAL A 131 -14.11 9.29 0.43
C VAL A 131 -13.03 9.84 -0.48
N LEU A 132 -12.22 8.96 -1.10
CA LEU A 132 -11.19 9.34 -2.07
C LEU A 132 -11.80 10.08 -3.26
N LYS A 133 -12.91 9.58 -3.81
CA LYS A 133 -13.61 10.19 -4.95
C LYS A 133 -14.09 11.59 -4.62
N ALA A 134 -14.79 11.76 -3.50
CA ALA A 134 -15.32 13.06 -3.09
C ALA A 134 -14.20 14.10 -2.88
N HIS A 135 -13.07 13.68 -2.30
CA HIS A 135 -11.93 14.57 -2.12
C HIS A 135 -11.20 14.87 -3.44
N ALA A 136 -11.04 13.89 -4.32
CA ALA A 136 -10.50 14.10 -5.66
C ALA A 136 -11.37 15.07 -6.48
N GLU A 137 -12.70 14.95 -6.41
CA GLU A 137 -13.64 15.89 -7.05
C GLU A 137 -13.55 17.30 -6.46
N LYS A 138 -13.27 17.43 -5.16
CA LYS A 138 -13.04 18.73 -4.51
C LYS A 138 -11.73 19.37 -4.96
N LEU A 139 -10.66 18.59 -5.11
CA LEU A 139 -9.35 19.09 -5.55
C LEU A 139 -9.31 19.37 -7.06
N ASN A 140 -10.06 18.61 -7.86
CA ASN A 140 -10.12 18.73 -9.32
C ASN A 140 -11.57 18.80 -9.83
N PRO A 141 -12.27 19.94 -9.62
CA PRO A 141 -13.67 20.09 -10.04
C PRO A 141 -13.86 19.87 -11.54
N GLY A 142 -14.67 18.87 -11.91
CA GLY A 142 -14.95 18.51 -13.31
C GLY A 142 -13.88 17.63 -13.99
N GLY A 143 -12.75 17.38 -13.33
CA GLY A 143 -11.67 16.54 -13.81
C GLY A 143 -11.77 15.07 -13.39
N VAL A 144 -12.82 14.67 -12.66
CA VAL A 144 -13.10 13.27 -12.29
C VAL A 144 -14.43 12.84 -12.91
N ARG A 145 -14.40 11.84 -13.79
CA ARG A 145 -15.55 11.43 -14.61
C ARG A 145 -15.78 9.91 -14.55
N PHE A 146 -16.76 9.51 -13.76
CA PHE A 146 -17.26 8.12 -13.74
C PHE A 146 -18.29 7.90 -14.85
N ASN A 147 -18.49 6.64 -15.23
CA ASN A 147 -19.29 6.22 -16.38
C ASN A 147 -18.73 6.65 -17.75
N HIS A 148 -17.41 6.90 -17.83
CA HIS A 148 -16.69 7.24 -19.05
C HIS A 148 -15.59 6.20 -19.32
N GLU A 149 -15.69 5.51 -20.45
CA GLU A 149 -14.86 4.37 -20.79
C GLU A 149 -13.85 4.73 -21.89
N LEU A 150 -12.56 4.46 -21.65
CA LEU A 150 -11.57 4.49 -22.72
C LEU A 150 -11.77 3.27 -23.62
N ILE A 151 -11.98 3.52 -24.91
CA ILE A 151 -12.24 2.48 -25.91
C ILE A 151 -11.15 2.36 -26.98
N ALA A 152 -10.35 3.41 -27.19
CA ALA A 152 -9.21 3.39 -28.10
C ALA A 152 -8.11 4.34 -27.63
N LEU A 153 -6.88 4.03 -28.02
CA LEU A 153 -5.68 4.78 -27.66
C LEU A 153 -4.66 4.69 -28.80
N GLU A 154 -4.10 5.84 -29.15
CA GLU A 154 -2.93 5.98 -30.02
C GLU A 154 -1.93 6.91 -29.33
N GLN A 155 -0.63 6.73 -29.60
CA GLN A 155 0.41 7.63 -29.08
C GLN A 155 1.49 7.88 -30.12
N ASP A 156 2.15 9.03 -30.00
CA ASP A 156 3.30 9.44 -30.79
C ASP A 156 4.24 10.32 -29.94
N ASP A 157 5.26 10.91 -30.56
CA ASP A 157 6.25 11.73 -29.87
C ASP A 157 5.66 12.99 -29.23
N SER A 158 4.45 13.42 -29.64
CA SER A 158 3.79 14.63 -29.14
C SER A 158 2.78 14.38 -28.01
N GLY A 159 2.27 13.15 -27.87
CA GLY A 159 1.26 12.84 -26.86
C GLY A 159 0.53 11.52 -27.06
N VAL A 160 -0.57 11.38 -26.33
CA VAL A 160 -1.51 10.27 -26.35
C VAL A 160 -2.89 10.80 -26.76
N ARG A 161 -3.45 10.23 -27.83
CA ARG A 161 -4.81 10.49 -28.33
C ARG A 161 -5.70 9.34 -27.87
N SER A 162 -6.63 9.63 -26.97
CA SER A 162 -7.57 8.65 -26.41
C SER A 162 -9.00 8.92 -26.88
N THR A 163 -9.75 7.88 -27.19
CA THR A 163 -11.19 7.97 -27.47
C THR A 163 -11.95 7.46 -26.26
N ILE A 164 -12.83 8.31 -25.72
CA ILE A 164 -13.63 8.05 -24.54
C ILE A 164 -15.11 8.00 -24.93
N ARG A 165 -15.82 6.98 -24.47
CA ARG A 165 -17.27 6.85 -24.58
C ARG A 165 -17.93 7.25 -23.28
N ASP A 166 -18.83 8.23 -23.33
CA ASP A 166 -19.80 8.45 -22.26
C ASP A 166 -20.85 7.33 -22.32
N LYS A 167 -20.92 6.51 -21.27
CA LYS A 167 -21.83 5.36 -21.25
C LYS A 167 -23.27 5.75 -20.92
N ALA A 168 -23.53 6.98 -20.47
CA ALA A 168 -24.89 7.47 -20.25
C ALA A 168 -25.53 7.92 -21.56
N THR A 169 -24.77 8.59 -22.43
CA THR A 169 -25.29 9.14 -23.70
C THR A 169 -24.95 8.28 -24.92
N GLY A 170 -23.91 7.45 -24.84
CA GLY A 170 -23.33 6.73 -25.97
C GLY A 170 -22.42 7.59 -26.85
N GLU A 171 -22.26 8.87 -26.53
CA GLU A 171 -21.42 9.78 -27.30
C GLU A 171 -19.93 9.52 -27.07
N GLU A 172 -19.15 9.70 -28.13
CA GLU A 172 -17.69 9.57 -28.08
C GLU A 172 -17.05 10.96 -28.16
N TYR A 173 -15.97 11.15 -27.42
CA TYR A 173 -15.13 12.33 -27.46
C TYR A 173 -13.65 11.96 -27.37
N HIS A 174 -12.79 12.89 -27.75
CA HIS A 174 -11.35 12.68 -27.74
C HIS A 174 -10.69 13.41 -26.58
N VAL A 175 -9.64 12.80 -26.04
CA VAL A 175 -8.73 13.40 -25.07
C VAL A 175 -7.33 13.37 -25.65
N HIS A 176 -6.71 14.52 -25.80
CA HIS A 176 -5.29 14.65 -26.10
C HIS A 176 -4.54 14.92 -24.80
N SER A 177 -3.58 14.06 -24.47
CA SER A 177 -2.76 14.21 -23.27
C SER A 177 -1.28 14.01 -23.53
N GLN A 178 -0.41 14.61 -22.71
CA GLN A 178 1.04 14.40 -22.85
C GLN A 178 1.45 13.03 -22.30
N TYR A 179 0.78 12.58 -21.24
CA TYR A 179 0.99 11.27 -20.62
C TYR A 179 -0.33 10.63 -20.18
N LEU A 180 -0.33 9.31 -20.07
CA LEU A 180 -1.45 8.54 -19.56
C LEU A 180 -1.04 7.61 -18.41
N ILE A 181 -1.80 7.63 -17.32
CA ILE A 181 -1.69 6.68 -16.21
C ILE A 181 -2.83 5.67 -16.31
N ALA A 182 -2.49 4.42 -16.60
CA ALA A 182 -3.38 3.28 -16.64
C ALA A 182 -3.52 2.67 -15.23
N ALA A 183 -4.67 2.93 -14.61
CA ALA A 183 -5.09 2.40 -13.32
C ALA A 183 -6.42 1.62 -13.45
N ASP A 184 -6.61 0.96 -14.60
CA ASP A 184 -7.87 0.33 -15.04
C ASP A 184 -8.04 -1.12 -14.56
N GLY A 185 -7.10 -1.58 -13.72
CA GLY A 185 -7.03 -2.96 -13.23
C GLY A 185 -6.59 -3.97 -14.28
N GLY A 186 -5.89 -3.52 -15.33
CA GLY A 186 -5.26 -4.40 -16.33
C GLY A 186 -6.25 -4.94 -17.36
N ARG A 187 -7.37 -4.22 -17.58
CA ARG A 187 -8.47 -4.67 -18.44
C ARG A 187 -8.30 -4.23 -19.89
N THR A 188 -7.84 -3.00 -20.09
CA THR A 188 -7.93 -2.34 -21.40
C THR A 188 -6.58 -1.80 -21.83
N VAL A 189 -6.01 -0.86 -21.07
CA VAL A 189 -4.90 -0.03 -21.56
C VAL A 189 -3.64 -0.85 -21.79
N GLY A 190 -3.29 -1.76 -20.88
CA GLY A 190 -2.10 -2.61 -21.02
C GLY A 190 -2.09 -3.38 -22.35
N ASN A 191 -3.23 -3.98 -22.71
CA ASN A 191 -3.39 -4.71 -23.98
C ASN A 191 -3.23 -3.80 -25.20
N LEU A 192 -3.78 -2.58 -25.16
CA LEU A 192 -3.68 -1.60 -26.26
C LEU A 192 -2.24 -1.17 -26.55
N VAL A 193 -1.36 -1.18 -25.55
CA VAL A 193 0.07 -0.81 -25.68
C VAL A 193 1.02 -2.03 -25.59
N GLY A 194 0.45 -3.24 -25.66
CA GLY A 194 1.17 -4.51 -25.71
C GLY A 194 1.83 -4.97 -24.41
N ILE A 195 1.50 -4.38 -23.26
CA ILE A 195 1.97 -4.77 -21.93
C ILE A 195 1.27 -6.06 -21.51
N ARG A 196 2.02 -7.00 -20.92
CA ARG A 196 1.52 -8.32 -20.53
C ARG A 196 1.80 -8.57 -19.05
N LEU A 197 0.84 -9.22 -18.37
CA LEU A 197 1.01 -9.67 -16.99
C LEU A 197 1.56 -11.11 -16.96
N GLU A 198 2.70 -11.28 -16.30
CA GLU A 198 3.46 -12.53 -16.15
C GLU A 198 3.51 -12.94 -14.67
N GLY A 199 3.67 -14.24 -14.40
CA GLY A 199 3.76 -14.77 -13.04
C GLY A 199 2.81 -15.95 -12.78
N GLU A 200 2.65 -16.29 -11.50
CA GLU A 200 1.85 -17.42 -11.06
C GLU A 200 0.35 -17.05 -11.09
N ARG A 201 -0.44 -17.90 -11.71
CA ARG A 201 -1.89 -17.71 -11.86
C ARG A 201 -2.62 -18.91 -11.29
N LYS A 202 -3.91 -18.71 -10.97
CA LYS A 202 -4.84 -19.81 -10.63
C LYS A 202 -4.41 -20.58 -9.38
N ILE A 203 -3.92 -19.87 -8.36
CA ILE A 203 -3.46 -20.49 -7.12
C ILE A 203 -4.65 -21.10 -6.37
N LEU A 204 -5.71 -20.31 -6.18
CA LEU A 204 -6.95 -20.69 -5.49
C LEU A 204 -8.07 -19.75 -5.97
N ASP A 205 -9.31 -20.24 -6.01
CA ASP A 205 -10.45 -19.33 -6.11
C ASP A 205 -10.91 -18.96 -4.71
N MET A 206 -11.09 -17.67 -4.50
CA MET A 206 -11.53 -17.12 -3.23
C MET A 206 -12.90 -16.51 -3.43
N VAL A 207 -13.81 -16.79 -2.49
CA VAL A 207 -15.15 -16.24 -2.49
C VAL A 207 -15.32 -15.35 -1.27
N SER A 208 -15.66 -14.09 -1.53
CA SER A 208 -15.95 -13.09 -0.51
C SER A 208 -17.45 -12.92 -0.37
N VAL A 209 -17.99 -13.17 0.82
CA VAL A 209 -19.38 -12.90 1.18
C VAL A 209 -19.45 -11.66 2.04
N HIS A 210 -20.05 -10.58 1.54
CA HIS A 210 -20.31 -9.36 2.29
C HIS A 210 -21.74 -9.39 2.83
N MET A 211 -21.88 -9.28 4.14
CA MET A 211 -23.17 -9.44 4.82
C MET A 211 -23.35 -8.47 5.99
N SER A 212 -24.60 -8.22 6.35
CA SER A 212 -24.96 -7.74 7.69
C SER A 212 -25.44 -8.90 8.55
N ALA A 213 -24.91 -9.01 9.76
CA ALA A 213 -25.26 -10.04 10.73
C ALA A 213 -24.89 -9.58 12.15
N ASP A 214 -25.71 -9.92 13.14
CA ASP A 214 -25.34 -9.74 14.55
C ASP A 214 -24.53 -10.95 15.04
N LEU A 215 -23.23 -10.73 15.22
CA LEU A 215 -22.29 -11.73 15.74
C LEU A 215 -21.81 -11.40 17.17
N SER A 216 -22.38 -10.38 17.81
CA SER A 216 -21.93 -9.90 19.13
C SER A 216 -22.20 -10.90 20.26
N GLY A 217 -23.16 -11.81 20.07
CA GLY A 217 -23.44 -12.90 21.01
C GLY A 217 -22.45 -14.08 20.93
N VAL A 218 -21.65 -14.16 19.87
CA VAL A 218 -20.75 -15.30 19.62
C VAL A 218 -19.27 -14.91 19.63
N LEU A 219 -18.95 -13.67 19.23
CA LEU A 219 -17.59 -13.13 19.27
C LEU A 219 -17.38 -12.38 20.58
N ASN A 220 -16.20 -12.55 21.20
CA ASN A 220 -15.93 -12.04 22.56
C ASN A 220 -14.68 -11.16 22.69
N ASP A 221 -13.92 -10.95 21.60
CA ASP A 221 -12.70 -10.15 21.61
C ASP A 221 -12.81 -9.02 20.60
N ASP A 222 -13.00 -7.80 21.10
CA ASP A 222 -13.11 -6.60 20.28
C ASP A 222 -11.79 -6.19 19.61
N SER A 223 -10.64 -6.70 20.08
CA SER A 223 -9.31 -6.28 19.61
C SER A 223 -8.81 -6.96 18.34
N VAL A 224 -9.56 -7.95 17.86
CA VAL A 224 -9.18 -8.79 16.71
C VAL A 224 -9.86 -8.28 15.44
N LEU A 225 -9.05 -7.87 14.45
CA LEU A 225 -9.54 -7.49 13.13
C LEU A 225 -9.79 -8.73 12.26
N LEU A 226 -8.82 -9.64 12.20
CA LEU A 226 -8.86 -10.82 11.34
C LEU A 226 -9.05 -12.07 12.19
N ARG A 227 -10.15 -12.81 11.97
CA ARG A 227 -10.43 -14.08 12.64
C ARG A 227 -10.29 -15.22 11.63
N TRP A 228 -9.14 -15.89 11.67
CA TRP A 228 -8.86 -17.06 10.86
C TRP A 228 -9.46 -18.30 11.52
N LEU A 229 -10.29 -19.02 10.78
CA LEU A 229 -10.98 -20.20 11.29
C LEU A 229 -10.23 -21.44 10.83
N ALA A 230 -9.42 -22.03 11.70
CA ALA A 230 -8.85 -23.35 11.48
C ALA A 230 -9.94 -24.40 11.78
N ASN A 231 -10.93 -24.50 10.90
CA ASN A 231 -12.17 -25.23 11.19
C ASN A 231 -11.98 -26.75 11.03
N PRO A 232 -12.05 -27.55 12.10
CA PRO A 232 -11.83 -29.00 12.02
C PRO A 232 -12.90 -29.74 11.22
N GLU A 233 -14.09 -29.16 11.07
CA GLU A 233 -15.16 -29.72 10.23
C GLU A 233 -14.82 -29.68 8.73
N PHE A 234 -13.87 -28.82 8.32
CA PHE A 234 -13.52 -28.56 6.91
C PHE A 234 -12.01 -28.64 6.62
N GLY A 235 -11.21 -28.98 7.64
CA GLY A 235 -9.84 -29.47 7.45
C GLY A 235 -8.77 -28.42 7.17
N GLY A 236 -8.98 -27.14 7.50
CA GLY A 236 -7.93 -26.13 7.36
C GLY A 236 -8.41 -24.69 7.56
N THR A 237 -7.48 -23.74 7.42
CA THR A 237 -7.72 -22.30 7.61
C THR A 237 -8.26 -21.60 6.38
N PHE A 238 -7.75 -21.91 5.17
CA PHE A 238 -8.32 -21.34 3.94
C PHE A 238 -9.71 -21.92 3.61
N THR A 239 -9.90 -23.22 3.86
CA THR A 239 -11.21 -23.86 3.73
C THR A 239 -12.15 -23.46 4.87
N GLY A 240 -11.60 -23.21 6.06
CA GLY A 240 -12.35 -22.74 7.22
C GLY A 240 -12.77 -21.26 7.15
N GLY A 241 -12.00 -20.45 6.44
CA GLY A 241 -12.29 -19.06 6.10
C GLY A 241 -11.74 -18.02 7.08
N VAL A 242 -11.88 -16.75 6.72
CA VAL A 242 -11.52 -15.60 7.56
C VAL A 242 -12.66 -14.60 7.63
N LEU A 243 -12.97 -14.14 8.86
CA LEU A 243 -14.02 -13.19 9.16
C LEU A 243 -13.43 -11.83 9.55
N CYS A 244 -13.88 -10.76 8.89
CA CYS A 244 -13.38 -9.41 9.10
C CYS A 244 -14.55 -8.42 9.32
N PRO A 245 -14.52 -7.56 10.36
CA PRO A 245 -15.52 -6.51 10.58
C PRO A 245 -15.31 -5.37 9.58
N MET A 246 -16.40 -4.86 9.01
CA MET A 246 -16.38 -3.87 7.94
C MET A 246 -16.95 -2.50 8.33
N GLY A 247 -17.55 -2.34 9.51
CA GLY A 247 -18.25 -1.11 9.91
C GLY A 247 -19.73 -1.11 9.49
N PRO A 248 -20.36 0.05 9.20
CA PRO A 248 -19.74 1.38 9.06
C PRO A 248 -19.61 2.20 10.34
N ASP A 249 -20.46 1.95 11.35
CA ASP A 249 -20.58 2.84 12.51
C ASP A 249 -19.93 2.24 13.75
N ASN A 250 -20.00 0.91 13.91
CA ASN A 250 -19.34 0.18 14.98
C ASN A 250 -18.29 -0.79 14.43
N TRP A 251 -17.35 -1.19 15.29
CA TRP A 251 -16.24 -2.08 14.94
C TRP A 251 -16.07 -3.17 16.00
N GLY A 252 -15.08 -4.04 15.80
CA GLY A 252 -14.88 -5.21 16.67
C GLY A 252 -16.07 -6.18 16.58
N THR A 253 -16.46 -6.75 17.71
CA THR A 253 -17.57 -7.72 17.80
C THR A 253 -18.95 -7.13 17.48
N LYS A 254 -19.06 -5.80 17.51
CA LYS A 254 -20.32 -5.06 17.29
C LYS A 254 -20.46 -4.50 15.87
N SER A 255 -19.56 -4.86 14.96
CA SER A 255 -19.63 -4.43 13.56
C SER A 255 -20.96 -4.83 12.94
N GLU A 256 -21.61 -3.89 12.24
CA GLU A 256 -22.88 -4.14 11.57
C GLU A 256 -22.72 -5.02 10.33
N GLU A 257 -21.61 -4.81 9.61
CA GLU A 257 -21.28 -5.55 8.41
C GLU A 257 -19.98 -6.32 8.56
N TRP A 258 -19.91 -7.44 7.85
CA TRP A 258 -18.82 -8.38 7.86
C TRP A 258 -18.48 -8.81 6.44
N VAL A 259 -17.21 -9.12 6.20
CA VAL A 259 -16.82 -9.92 5.05
C VAL A 259 -16.28 -11.26 5.54
N PHE A 260 -16.71 -12.33 4.89
CA PHE A 260 -16.22 -13.67 5.10
C PHE A 260 -15.57 -14.19 3.81
N HIS A 261 -14.31 -14.58 3.89
CA HIS A 261 -13.55 -15.11 2.76
C HIS A 261 -13.39 -16.62 2.88
N ILE A 262 -13.70 -17.35 1.81
CA ILE A 262 -13.61 -18.82 1.73
C ILE A 262 -12.74 -19.22 0.55
N GLY A 263 -11.81 -20.15 0.77
CA GLY A 263 -11.02 -20.77 -0.28
C GLY A 263 -11.71 -21.97 -0.91
N TYR A 264 -11.69 -22.01 -2.24
CA TYR A 264 -12.15 -23.12 -3.07
C TYR A 264 -11.02 -23.55 -4.02
N PRO A 265 -10.90 -24.85 -4.34
CA PRO A 265 -10.06 -25.30 -5.44
C PRO A 265 -10.36 -24.49 -6.71
N TYR A 266 -9.33 -24.14 -7.47
CA TYR A 266 -9.52 -23.36 -8.70
C TYR A 266 -10.47 -24.09 -9.67
N GLY A 267 -11.50 -23.37 -10.13
CA GLY A 267 -12.51 -23.90 -11.04
C GLY A 267 -13.60 -24.76 -10.38
N ASP A 268 -13.66 -24.79 -9.05
CA ASP A 268 -14.77 -25.44 -8.34
C ASP A 268 -16.11 -24.78 -8.71
N PRO A 269 -17.10 -25.54 -9.21
CA PRO A 269 -18.39 -24.99 -9.63
C PRO A 269 -19.17 -24.35 -8.47
N ASP A 270 -18.96 -24.81 -7.23
CA ASP A 270 -19.67 -24.28 -6.07
C ASP A 270 -19.19 -22.88 -5.70
N ALA A 271 -17.96 -22.50 -6.06
CA ALA A 271 -17.45 -21.14 -5.83
C ALA A 271 -18.32 -20.07 -6.54
N GLY A 272 -18.90 -20.42 -7.69
CA GLY A 272 -19.79 -19.55 -8.47
C GLY A 272 -21.26 -19.61 -8.07
N ASP A 273 -21.65 -20.52 -7.18
CA ASP A 273 -23.04 -20.71 -6.75
C ASP A 273 -23.31 -19.96 -5.44
N ARG A 274 -24.04 -18.85 -5.54
CA ARG A 274 -24.35 -17.96 -4.42
C ARG A 274 -24.98 -18.70 -3.24
N ASP A 275 -25.96 -19.57 -3.49
CA ASP A 275 -26.75 -20.17 -2.42
C ASP A 275 -25.93 -21.23 -1.69
N LYS A 276 -25.12 -22.00 -2.43
CA LYS A 276 -24.17 -22.96 -1.85
C LYS A 276 -23.09 -22.27 -1.02
N VAL A 277 -22.48 -21.20 -1.53
CA VAL A 277 -21.47 -20.43 -0.80
C VAL A 277 -22.04 -19.87 0.50
N VAL A 278 -23.25 -19.29 0.46
CA VAL A 278 -23.88 -18.72 1.66
C VAL A 278 -24.22 -19.82 2.67
N ALA A 279 -24.75 -20.96 2.23
CA ALA A 279 -25.00 -22.10 3.11
C ALA A 279 -23.70 -22.66 3.71
N HIS A 280 -22.63 -22.73 2.92
CA HIS A 280 -21.31 -23.15 3.36
C HIS A 280 -20.74 -22.19 4.42
N MET A 281 -20.79 -20.87 4.19
CA MET A 281 -20.40 -19.84 5.17
C MET A 281 -21.14 -20.04 6.50
N LYS A 282 -22.47 -20.19 6.47
CA LYS A 282 -23.27 -20.38 7.69
C LYS A 282 -22.86 -21.64 8.45
N THR A 283 -22.52 -22.70 7.73
CA THR A 283 -22.01 -23.95 8.31
C THR A 283 -20.62 -23.76 8.92
N LEU A 284 -19.73 -23.04 8.24
CA LEU A 284 -18.38 -22.70 8.73
C LEU A 284 -18.41 -21.86 10.00
N LEU A 285 -19.39 -20.96 10.13
CA LEU A 285 -19.63 -20.18 11.35
C LEU A 285 -20.30 -21.01 12.47
N GLY A 286 -20.76 -22.24 12.19
CA GLY A 286 -21.53 -23.05 13.13
C GLY A 286 -22.94 -22.50 13.39
N MET A 287 -23.50 -21.74 12.45
CA MET A 287 -24.76 -21.01 12.57
C MET A 287 -25.63 -21.25 11.32
N PRO A 288 -26.15 -22.48 11.09
CA PRO A 288 -26.95 -22.79 9.88
C PRO A 288 -28.20 -21.90 9.74
N ASP A 289 -28.78 -21.49 10.87
CA ASP A 289 -29.97 -20.64 10.95
C ASP A 289 -29.64 -19.14 11.10
N LEU A 290 -28.38 -18.72 10.87
CA LEU A 290 -27.99 -17.31 10.97
C LEU A 290 -28.89 -16.43 10.08
N ASP A 291 -29.55 -15.45 10.71
CA ASP A 291 -30.24 -14.39 9.99
C ASP A 291 -29.21 -13.35 9.53
N ALA A 292 -28.80 -13.47 8.26
CA ALA A 292 -27.82 -12.59 7.63
C ALA A 292 -28.39 -12.02 6.33
N GLN A 293 -28.29 -10.70 6.19
CA GLN A 293 -28.58 -10.03 4.94
C GLN A 293 -27.32 -10.07 4.06
N ILE A 294 -27.37 -10.80 2.95
CA ILE A 294 -26.24 -10.94 2.02
C ILE A 294 -26.26 -9.82 0.98
N HIS A 295 -25.33 -8.87 1.10
CA HIS A 295 -25.18 -7.73 0.19
C HIS A 295 -24.52 -8.15 -1.13
N ALA A 296 -23.43 -8.90 -1.06
CA ALA A 296 -22.70 -9.34 -2.24
C ALA A 296 -21.97 -10.68 -2.01
N VAL A 297 -21.83 -11.44 -3.11
CA VAL A 297 -20.94 -12.60 -3.20
C VAL A 297 -20.05 -12.37 -4.40
N SER A 298 -18.74 -12.39 -4.20
CA SER A 298 -17.75 -12.09 -5.24
C SER A 298 -16.70 -13.18 -5.30
N VAL A 299 -16.55 -13.79 -6.47
CA VAL A 299 -15.48 -14.75 -6.78
C VAL A 299 -14.29 -13.99 -7.35
N TRP A 300 -13.10 -14.32 -6.89
CA TRP A 300 -11.86 -13.79 -7.43
C TRP A 300 -10.76 -14.84 -7.33
N THR A 301 -9.90 -14.89 -8.35
CA THR A 301 -8.79 -15.84 -8.37
C THR A 301 -7.57 -15.20 -7.74
N MET A 302 -6.94 -15.93 -6.82
CA MET A 302 -5.66 -15.55 -6.23
C MET A 302 -4.53 -15.73 -7.26
N GLU A 303 -3.81 -14.65 -7.54
CA GLU A 303 -2.74 -14.57 -8.53
C GLU A 303 -1.55 -13.79 -7.96
N GLY A 304 -0.33 -14.16 -8.38
CA GLY A 304 0.90 -13.41 -8.13
C GLY A 304 1.52 -13.02 -9.46
N ILE A 305 1.04 -11.91 -10.05
CA ILE A 305 1.41 -11.49 -11.41
C ILE A 305 1.86 -10.04 -11.46
N ILE A 306 2.69 -9.72 -12.44
CA ILE A 306 3.29 -8.40 -12.65
C ILE A 306 3.44 -8.10 -14.15
N ALA A 307 3.38 -6.83 -14.52
CA ALA A 307 3.60 -6.37 -15.88
C ALA A 307 5.05 -6.55 -16.31
N ASP A 308 5.23 -7.02 -17.54
CA ASP A 308 6.54 -7.14 -18.20
C ASP A 308 7.24 -5.79 -18.33
N ARG A 309 6.48 -4.70 -18.44
CA ARG A 309 6.96 -3.32 -18.36
C ARG A 309 5.92 -2.39 -17.72
N PHE A 310 6.39 -1.39 -17.00
CA PHE A 310 5.60 -0.38 -16.29
C PHE A 310 5.40 0.88 -17.13
N ARG A 311 6.20 1.05 -18.19
CA ARG A 311 6.14 2.15 -19.16
C ARG A 311 6.08 1.62 -20.60
N SER A 312 5.25 2.23 -21.43
CA SER A 312 5.24 2.05 -22.89
C SER A 312 5.08 3.42 -23.56
N GLY A 313 6.21 4.04 -23.93
CA GLY A 313 6.24 5.42 -24.43
C GLY A 313 5.73 6.41 -23.39
N ARG A 314 4.58 7.02 -23.67
CA ARG A 314 3.91 8.02 -22.81
C ARG A 314 2.83 7.41 -21.90
N VAL A 315 2.70 6.09 -21.89
CA VAL A 315 1.71 5.34 -21.10
C VAL A 315 2.39 4.61 -19.95
N PHE A 316 1.88 4.79 -18.73
CA PHE A 316 2.37 4.15 -17.50
C PHE A 316 1.28 3.27 -16.89
N VAL A 317 1.60 2.06 -16.44
CA VAL A 317 0.65 1.20 -15.70
C VAL A 317 0.92 1.29 -14.19
N ALA A 318 -0.14 1.30 -13.38
CA ALA A 318 -0.04 1.38 -11.92
C ALA A 318 -1.13 0.55 -11.22
N GLY A 319 -0.85 0.08 -10.00
CA GLY A 319 -1.77 -0.77 -9.22
C GLY A 319 -2.11 -2.07 -9.94
N ASP A 320 -3.37 -2.52 -9.86
CA ASP A 320 -3.84 -3.77 -10.49
C ASP A 320 -3.61 -3.86 -12.02
N ALA A 321 -3.34 -2.73 -12.69
CA ALA A 321 -2.93 -2.72 -14.09
C ALA A 321 -1.47 -3.13 -14.30
N ALA A 322 -0.64 -2.96 -13.28
CA ALA A 322 0.77 -3.32 -13.25
C ALA A 322 1.04 -4.61 -12.47
N HIS A 323 0.26 -4.93 -11.43
CA HIS A 323 0.54 -6.09 -10.59
C HIS A 323 -0.68 -6.55 -9.79
N LYS A 324 -0.76 -7.85 -9.50
CA LYS A 324 -1.75 -8.44 -8.60
C LYS A 324 -1.06 -9.39 -7.64
N HIS A 325 -1.48 -9.30 -6.39
CA HIS A 325 -0.89 -10.00 -5.26
C HIS A 325 -1.91 -10.98 -4.71
N PRO A 326 -1.48 -12.11 -4.13
CA PRO A 326 -2.28 -12.76 -3.10
C PRO A 326 -2.67 -11.73 -2.02
N PRO A 327 -3.88 -11.79 -1.44
CA PRO A 327 -4.31 -10.77 -0.46
C PRO A 327 -3.54 -10.86 0.86
N THR A 328 -2.84 -11.96 1.08
CA THR A 328 -1.96 -12.16 2.23
C THR A 328 -0.96 -11.01 2.28
N SER A 329 -0.80 -10.40 3.45
CA SER A 329 -0.05 -9.16 3.73
C SER A 329 -0.75 -7.84 3.37
N GLY A 330 -1.90 -7.82 2.68
CA GLY A 330 -2.62 -6.56 2.42
C GLY A 330 -1.85 -5.50 1.61
N LEU A 331 -0.82 -5.91 0.87
CA LEU A 331 0.12 -4.99 0.21
C LEU A 331 -0.38 -4.43 -1.13
N GLY A 332 -1.40 -5.03 -1.75
CA GLY A 332 -1.85 -4.68 -3.12
C GLY A 332 -2.28 -3.20 -3.25
N LEU A 333 -3.26 -2.77 -2.45
CA LEU A 333 -3.75 -1.38 -2.47
C LEU A 333 -2.65 -0.38 -2.06
N ASN A 334 -1.89 -0.69 -1.02
CA ASN A 334 -0.80 0.15 -0.54
C ASN A 334 0.26 0.33 -1.64
N SER A 335 0.69 -0.76 -2.28
CA SER A 335 1.62 -0.74 -3.41
C SER A 335 1.09 0.10 -4.58
N ALA A 336 -0.21 -0.01 -4.89
CA ALA A 336 -0.85 0.76 -5.94
C ALA A 336 -0.83 2.29 -5.67
N ILE A 337 -0.93 2.70 -4.41
CA ILE A 337 -0.84 4.10 -3.98
C ILE A 337 0.63 4.56 -4.00
N HIS A 338 1.56 3.69 -3.60
CA HIS A 338 2.99 3.98 -3.64
C HIS A 338 3.50 4.16 -5.08
N ASP A 339 2.96 3.39 -6.03
CA ASP A 339 3.30 3.52 -7.46
C ASP A 339 2.99 4.93 -7.98
N VAL A 340 1.77 5.41 -7.74
CA VAL A 340 1.36 6.73 -8.24
C VAL A 340 2.02 7.86 -7.47
N GLN A 341 2.36 7.66 -6.19
CA GLN A 341 3.18 8.64 -5.47
C GLN A 341 4.58 8.77 -6.10
N ASN A 342 5.22 7.66 -6.45
CA ASN A 342 6.51 7.68 -7.13
C ASN A 342 6.44 8.30 -8.52
N LEU A 343 5.35 8.06 -9.26
CA LEU A 343 5.19 8.55 -10.64
C LEU A 343 4.76 10.02 -10.73
N CYS A 344 3.81 10.46 -9.91
CA CYS A 344 3.16 11.76 -10.08
C CYS A 344 4.11 12.96 -9.91
N TRP A 345 5.07 12.89 -8.98
CA TRP A 345 6.04 13.97 -8.82
C TRP A 345 7.01 14.04 -10.01
N LYS A 346 7.39 12.88 -10.58
CA LYS A 346 8.26 12.81 -11.77
C LYS A 346 7.55 13.43 -12.98
N LEU A 347 6.28 13.10 -13.17
CA LEU A 347 5.45 13.73 -14.19
C LEU A 347 5.34 15.25 -13.98
N ALA A 348 5.12 15.72 -12.74
CA ALA A 348 5.11 17.15 -12.43
C ALA A 348 6.43 17.85 -12.80
N GLN A 349 7.58 17.24 -12.49
CA GLN A 349 8.89 17.81 -12.84
C GLN A 349 9.13 17.87 -14.35
N VAL A 350 8.76 16.82 -15.10
CA VAL A 350 8.91 16.80 -16.56
C VAL A 350 7.94 17.77 -17.23
N LEU A 351 6.68 17.80 -16.81
CA LEU A 351 5.65 18.69 -17.38
C LEU A 351 5.91 20.17 -17.09
N SER A 352 6.59 20.48 -15.99
CA SER A 352 7.03 21.86 -15.68
C SER A 352 8.37 22.24 -16.33
N GLY A 353 9.03 21.32 -17.03
CA GLY A 353 10.30 21.56 -17.72
C GLY A 353 11.54 21.52 -16.81
N HIS A 354 11.40 21.13 -15.53
CA HIS A 354 12.51 21.00 -14.59
C HIS A 354 13.24 19.66 -14.69
N ALA A 355 12.70 18.68 -15.42
CA ALA A 355 13.32 17.37 -15.62
C ALA A 355 13.24 16.91 -17.07
N GLY A 356 14.22 16.10 -17.47
CA GLY A 356 14.20 15.38 -18.74
C GLY A 356 13.38 14.10 -18.67
N ASP A 357 13.02 13.56 -19.84
CA ASP A 357 12.19 12.35 -19.96
C ASP A 357 12.82 11.12 -19.27
N GLY A 358 14.16 11.06 -19.18
CA GLY A 358 14.88 9.96 -18.52
C GLY A 358 14.53 9.79 -17.03
N LEU A 359 14.03 10.84 -16.36
CA LEU A 359 13.48 10.72 -15.00
C LEU A 359 12.30 9.74 -14.96
N LEU A 360 11.48 9.68 -16.02
CA LEU A 360 10.29 8.82 -16.04
C LEU A 360 10.63 7.34 -16.16
N ASP A 361 11.80 6.98 -16.73
CA ASP A 361 12.27 5.59 -16.78
C ASP A 361 12.56 5.02 -15.39
N THR A 362 12.88 5.89 -14.44
CA THR A 362 13.15 5.49 -13.06
C THR A 362 11.89 4.98 -12.35
N TYR A 363 10.69 5.24 -12.84
CA TYR A 363 9.45 4.66 -12.28
C TYR A 363 9.49 3.13 -12.29
N GLU A 364 9.83 2.54 -13.43
CA GLU A 364 9.93 1.07 -13.54
C GLU A 364 11.10 0.54 -12.71
N ALA A 365 12.28 1.17 -12.84
CA ALA A 365 13.49 0.74 -12.14
C ALA A 365 13.31 0.72 -10.62
N GLU A 366 12.52 1.64 -10.08
CA GLU A 366 12.27 1.76 -8.64
C GLU A 366 11.11 0.89 -8.17
N ARG A 367 9.97 0.91 -8.85
CA ARG A 367 8.75 0.26 -8.36
C ARG A 367 8.73 -1.23 -8.62
N LYS A 368 9.14 -1.67 -9.82
CA LYS A 368 9.01 -3.08 -10.22
C LYS A 368 9.74 -4.05 -9.27
N PRO A 369 10.99 -3.77 -8.81
CA PRO A 369 11.67 -4.64 -7.83
C PRO A 369 10.96 -4.72 -6.48
N VAL A 370 10.37 -3.62 -6.00
CA VAL A 370 9.61 -3.60 -4.74
C VAL A 370 8.36 -4.47 -4.86
N ILE A 371 7.63 -4.34 -5.97
CA ILE A 371 6.44 -5.15 -6.25
C ILE A 371 6.79 -6.64 -6.32
N LEU A 372 7.89 -7.02 -6.95
CA LEU A 372 8.35 -8.41 -7.01
C LEU A 372 8.60 -8.99 -5.61
N ARG A 373 9.24 -8.22 -4.72
CA ARG A 373 9.45 -8.64 -3.32
C ARG A 373 8.13 -8.81 -2.57
N ASN A 374 7.19 -7.88 -2.77
CA ASN A 374 5.86 -7.95 -2.15
C ASN A 374 5.08 -9.19 -2.63
N ILE A 375 5.05 -9.47 -3.94
CA ILE A 375 4.41 -10.67 -4.50
C ILE A 375 5.05 -11.94 -3.92
N ALA A 376 6.40 -11.99 -3.88
CA ALA A 376 7.11 -13.14 -3.33
C ALA A 376 6.76 -13.38 -1.85
N ASN A 377 6.67 -12.32 -1.03
CA ASN A 377 6.26 -12.45 0.36
C ASN A 377 4.80 -12.90 0.49
N SER A 378 3.88 -12.33 -0.28
CA SER A 378 2.48 -12.73 -0.27
C SER A 378 2.29 -14.21 -0.65
N VAL A 379 3.01 -14.69 -1.68
CA VAL A 379 3.01 -16.12 -2.05
C VAL A 379 3.58 -16.97 -0.91
N LYS A 380 4.68 -16.54 -0.28
CA LYS A 380 5.25 -17.24 0.88
C LYS A 380 4.25 -17.30 2.05
N CYS A 381 3.56 -16.21 2.37
CA CYS A 381 2.57 -16.18 3.45
C CYS A 381 1.40 -17.15 3.18
N THR A 382 0.98 -17.28 1.92
CA THR A 382 0.00 -18.31 1.52
C THR A 382 0.53 -19.73 1.80
N GLN A 383 1.80 -20.00 1.52
CA GLN A 383 2.42 -21.30 1.83
C GLN A 383 2.55 -21.54 3.34
N ASP A 384 2.94 -20.52 4.10
CA ASP A 384 3.06 -20.60 5.56
C ASP A 384 1.70 -20.93 6.20
N ARG A 385 0.58 -20.45 5.63
CA ARG A 385 -0.77 -20.80 6.08
C ARG A 385 -1.06 -22.30 5.95
N PHE A 386 -0.67 -22.93 4.85
CA PHE A 386 -0.80 -24.39 4.69
C PHE A 386 0.09 -25.17 5.68
N GLN A 387 1.27 -24.64 6.01
CA GLN A 387 2.13 -25.24 7.04
C GLN A 387 1.51 -25.16 8.44
N LEU A 388 0.75 -24.11 8.75
CA LEU A 388 -0.03 -24.03 9.98
C LEU A 388 -1.11 -25.12 10.04
N ASP A 389 -1.85 -25.33 8.95
CA ASP A 389 -2.87 -26.39 8.89
C ASP A 389 -2.24 -27.77 9.12
N ALA A 390 -1.08 -28.04 8.50
CA ALA A 390 -0.33 -29.27 8.70
C ALA A 390 0.17 -29.43 10.14
N ALA A 391 0.68 -28.37 10.77
CA ALA A 391 1.12 -28.38 12.16
C ALA A 391 -0.04 -28.65 13.13
N LEU A 392 -1.23 -28.12 12.84
CA LEU A 392 -2.47 -28.42 13.58
C LEU A 392 -3.01 -29.82 13.29
N GLY A 393 -2.45 -30.52 12.30
CA GLY A 393 -2.90 -31.83 11.88
C GLY A 393 -4.24 -31.81 11.14
N LEU A 394 -4.64 -30.68 10.58
CA LEU A 394 -5.89 -30.51 9.85
C LEU A 394 -5.72 -30.89 8.39
N SER A 395 -6.71 -31.58 7.83
CA SER A 395 -6.77 -31.90 6.40
C SER A 395 -8.22 -32.02 5.93
N PRO A 396 -8.56 -31.55 4.71
CA PRO A 396 -9.87 -31.78 4.11
C PRO A 396 -10.13 -33.26 3.78
N GLU A 397 -9.10 -34.11 3.78
CA GLU A 397 -9.22 -35.55 3.55
C GLU A 397 -9.64 -36.33 4.81
N LYS A 398 -9.51 -35.71 6.00
CA LYS A 398 -9.91 -36.30 7.29
C LYS A 398 -11.38 -36.06 7.58
N THR A 399 -12.00 -36.98 8.32
CA THR A 399 -13.31 -36.73 8.91
C THR A 399 -13.23 -35.64 9.99
N PRO A 400 -14.33 -34.94 10.29
CA PRO A 400 -14.35 -33.96 11.38
C PRO A 400 -13.85 -34.51 12.72
N GLN A 401 -14.20 -35.76 13.05
CA GLN A 401 -13.76 -36.42 14.27
C GLN A 401 -12.23 -36.60 14.32
N GLU A 402 -11.60 -36.97 13.20
CA GLU A 402 -10.14 -37.12 13.11
C GLU A 402 -9.41 -35.78 13.17
N ASN A 403 -9.97 -34.73 12.56
CA ASN A 403 -9.45 -33.38 12.64
C ASN A 403 -9.53 -32.83 14.07
N TRP A 404 -10.66 -33.00 14.76
CA TRP A 404 -10.79 -32.63 16.17
C TRP A 404 -9.79 -33.37 17.05
N ALA A 405 -9.69 -34.69 16.92
CA ALA A 405 -8.73 -35.48 17.68
C ALA A 405 -7.27 -35.02 17.44
N SER A 406 -6.94 -34.60 16.21
CA SER A 406 -5.61 -34.07 15.89
C SER A 406 -5.37 -32.70 16.55
N LEU A 407 -6.36 -31.83 16.51
CA LEU A 407 -6.28 -30.47 17.06
C LEU A 407 -6.22 -30.49 18.59
N GLU A 408 -7.01 -31.33 19.26
CA GLU A 408 -7.09 -31.40 20.73
C GLU A 408 -5.77 -31.71 21.42
N VAL A 409 -4.83 -32.34 20.71
CA VAL A 409 -3.46 -32.58 21.20
C VAL A 409 -2.79 -31.29 21.67
N ILE A 410 -3.11 -30.12 21.12
CA ILE A 410 -2.52 -28.83 21.58
C ILE A 410 -3.10 -28.34 22.93
N TRP A 411 -4.08 -29.03 23.48
CA TRP A 411 -4.74 -28.62 24.74
C TRP A 411 -4.76 -29.73 25.78
N ASP A 412 -4.30 -30.92 25.46
CA ASP A 412 -4.21 -32.06 26.37
C ASP A 412 -2.76 -32.32 26.79
N GLU A 413 -2.33 -31.76 27.92
CA GLU A 413 -0.99 -31.96 28.48
C GLU A 413 -0.67 -33.42 28.82
N SER A 414 -1.67 -34.29 28.91
CA SER A 414 -1.48 -35.72 29.18
C SER A 414 -1.19 -36.54 27.92
N HIS A 415 -1.42 -35.96 26.72
CA HIS A 415 -1.15 -36.62 25.46
C HIS A 415 0.36 -36.77 25.22
N PRO A 416 0.87 -37.95 24.81
CA PRO A 416 2.31 -38.17 24.63
C PRO A 416 2.97 -37.17 23.66
N ASP A 417 2.25 -36.75 22.63
CA ASP A 417 2.74 -35.84 21.60
C ASP A 417 2.48 -34.35 21.91
N TYR A 418 1.91 -34.01 23.07
CA TYR A 418 1.51 -32.63 23.41
C TYR A 418 2.63 -31.62 23.20
N ALA A 419 3.79 -31.86 23.81
CA ALA A 419 4.92 -30.93 23.79
C ALA A 419 5.42 -30.70 22.37
N GLU A 420 5.64 -31.79 21.61
CA GLU A 420 6.11 -31.71 20.23
C GLU A 420 5.09 -30.98 19.33
N ARG A 421 3.80 -31.31 19.46
CA ARG A 421 2.74 -30.67 18.69
C ARG A 421 2.64 -29.18 19.00
N ARG A 422 2.76 -28.78 20.28
CA ARG A 422 2.77 -27.37 20.67
C ARG A 422 3.94 -26.62 20.07
N ASP A 423 5.13 -27.20 20.09
CA ASP A 423 6.31 -26.57 19.48
C ASP A 423 6.14 -26.40 17.96
N GLN A 424 5.62 -27.42 17.27
CA GLN A 424 5.31 -27.34 15.84
C GLN A 424 4.31 -26.21 15.53
N VAL A 425 3.21 -26.14 16.28
CA VAL A 425 2.18 -25.11 16.10
C VAL A 425 2.70 -23.71 16.46
N ASN A 426 3.49 -23.57 17.53
CA ASN A 426 4.10 -22.30 17.90
C ASN A 426 5.04 -21.79 16.79
N ASN A 427 5.86 -22.67 16.21
CA ASN A 427 6.74 -22.32 15.09
C ASN A 427 5.94 -21.94 13.84
N ALA A 428 4.87 -22.67 13.53
CA ALA A 428 4.01 -22.37 12.38
C ALA A 428 3.22 -21.05 12.56
N LEU A 429 2.77 -20.74 13.77
CA LEU A 429 2.17 -19.44 14.12
C LEU A 429 3.21 -18.32 14.02
N ALA A 430 4.42 -18.54 14.54
CA ALA A 430 5.50 -17.56 14.46
C ALA A 430 5.87 -17.23 13.00
N ALA A 431 5.83 -18.22 12.09
CA ALA A 431 6.05 -17.98 10.66
C ALA A 431 5.04 -16.99 10.06
N GLN A 432 3.78 -16.98 10.54
CA GLN A 432 2.72 -16.06 10.06
C GLN A 432 3.03 -14.59 10.35
N SER A 433 3.96 -14.29 11.25
CA SER A 433 4.42 -12.91 11.47
C SER A 433 4.98 -12.25 10.22
N GLY A 434 5.42 -13.01 9.21
CA GLY A 434 5.83 -12.45 7.91
C GLY A 434 4.67 -11.79 7.13
N GLU A 435 3.43 -12.13 7.48
CA GLU A 435 2.22 -11.52 6.94
C GLU A 435 1.77 -10.30 7.75
N PHE A 436 1.92 -10.37 9.07
CA PHE A 436 1.30 -9.42 10.01
C PHE A 436 2.28 -8.44 10.66
N HIS A 437 3.59 -8.66 10.52
CA HIS A 437 4.64 -7.78 10.99
C HIS A 437 5.69 -7.61 9.88
N HIS A 438 5.31 -7.03 8.74
CA HIS A 438 6.18 -6.86 7.57
C HIS A 438 6.71 -5.43 7.38
N HIS A 439 7.11 -4.77 8.47
CA HIS A 439 7.48 -3.35 8.47
C HIS A 439 8.61 -3.02 7.46
N GLY A 440 9.55 -3.95 7.26
CA GLY A 440 10.61 -3.84 6.26
C GLY A 440 10.09 -3.77 4.82
N LEU A 441 9.06 -4.56 4.47
CA LEU A 441 8.44 -4.50 3.13
C LEU A 441 7.58 -3.25 2.95
N GLU A 442 6.87 -2.84 3.99
CA GLU A 442 5.96 -1.70 3.92
C GLU A 442 6.71 -0.37 3.84
N TYR A 443 7.77 -0.24 4.64
CA TYR A 443 8.41 1.04 4.93
C TYR A 443 9.91 1.05 4.62
N GLY A 444 10.61 -0.08 4.82
CA GLY A 444 12.07 -0.18 4.72
C GLY A 444 12.64 -0.46 3.33
N PHE A 445 11.82 -0.57 2.29
CA PHE A 445 12.31 -0.84 0.94
C PHE A 445 13.13 0.33 0.38
N THR A 446 14.07 0.01 -0.50
CA THR A 446 15.03 0.96 -1.08
C THR A 446 14.91 1.03 -2.60
N TYR A 447 15.40 2.13 -3.17
CA TYR A 447 15.44 2.39 -4.60
C TYR A 447 16.86 2.43 -5.13
N GLU A 448 17.04 1.87 -6.33
CA GLU A 448 18.26 1.92 -7.13
C GLU A 448 17.86 2.33 -8.55
N SER A 449 18.30 3.51 -8.99
CA SER A 449 17.94 4.05 -10.30
C SER A 449 18.82 5.25 -10.66
N ALA A 450 18.66 5.77 -11.88
CA ALA A 450 19.26 7.04 -12.29
C ALA A 450 18.70 8.28 -11.56
N ALA A 451 17.67 8.13 -10.70
CA ALA A 451 17.18 9.21 -9.83
C ALA A 451 17.77 9.13 -8.40
N ILE A 452 18.86 8.38 -8.23
CA ILE A 452 19.61 8.21 -6.97
C ILE A 452 21.10 8.40 -7.27
N VAL A 453 21.74 9.30 -6.53
CA VAL A 453 23.19 9.52 -6.61
C VAL A 453 23.85 8.74 -5.48
N ASP A 454 24.53 7.64 -5.83
CA ASP A 454 25.25 6.83 -4.84
C ASP A 454 26.39 7.63 -4.21
N ASP A 455 26.54 7.49 -2.90
CA ASP A 455 27.55 8.20 -2.10
C ASP A 455 28.76 7.32 -1.79
N GLY A 456 28.83 6.11 -2.36
CA GLY A 456 29.91 5.13 -2.18
C GLY A 456 29.93 4.47 -0.80
N SER A 457 28.95 4.75 0.08
CA SER A 457 28.85 4.05 1.36
C SER A 457 28.45 2.58 1.15
N PRO A 458 28.82 1.65 2.05
CA PRO A 458 28.49 0.24 1.91
C PRO A 458 26.98 -0.01 1.78
N VAL A 459 26.61 -1.08 1.07
CA VAL A 459 25.23 -1.60 1.06
C VAL A 459 24.86 -2.03 2.47
N ILE A 460 23.64 -1.69 2.89
CA ILE A 460 23.08 -2.09 4.18
C ILE A 460 22.23 -3.33 3.92
N GLU A 461 22.67 -4.47 4.46
CA GLU A 461 21.91 -5.71 4.43
C GLU A 461 21.04 -5.78 5.70
N PRO A 462 19.71 -5.67 5.58
CA PRO A 462 18.84 -5.70 6.75
C PRO A 462 18.85 -7.08 7.41
N ILE A 463 18.74 -7.11 8.74
CA ILE A 463 18.71 -8.35 9.53
C ILE A 463 17.52 -9.23 9.13
N ASP A 464 16.35 -8.59 8.96
CA ASP A 464 15.15 -9.21 8.42
C ASP A 464 14.50 -8.22 7.45
N PRO A 465 14.68 -8.37 6.11
CA PRO A 465 14.13 -7.46 5.12
C PRO A 465 12.61 -7.45 5.07
N VAL A 466 11.95 -8.44 5.68
CA VAL A 466 10.50 -8.50 5.75
C VAL A 466 10.00 -7.74 6.96
N ARG A 467 10.51 -8.09 8.15
CA ARG A 467 9.91 -7.65 9.41
C ARG A 467 10.47 -6.34 9.92
N LEU A 468 11.77 -6.10 9.77
CA LEU A 468 12.44 -5.02 10.46
C LEU A 468 12.68 -3.84 9.52
N TYR A 469 12.30 -2.65 9.97
CA TYR A 469 12.69 -1.40 9.33
C TYR A 469 13.94 -0.85 10.02
N GLU A 470 15.02 -0.70 9.24
CA GLU A 470 16.28 -0.11 9.70
C GLU A 470 16.47 1.30 9.09
N PRO A 471 16.31 2.39 9.87
CA PRO A 471 16.39 3.74 9.34
C PRO A 471 17.81 4.10 8.88
N SER A 472 17.92 4.69 7.70
CA SER A 472 19.19 5.10 7.10
C SER A 472 18.98 6.32 6.20
N THR A 473 20.01 7.15 6.06
CA THR A 473 20.03 8.23 5.06
C THR A 473 20.95 7.91 3.87
N LYS A 474 21.36 6.65 3.69
CA LYS A 474 22.04 6.25 2.45
C LYS A 474 21.11 6.53 1.26
N PRO A 475 21.60 7.12 0.16
CA PRO A 475 20.79 7.34 -1.05
C PRO A 475 20.02 6.06 -1.46
N GLY A 476 18.76 6.25 -1.86
CA GLY A 476 17.83 5.16 -2.13
C GLY A 476 16.98 4.72 -0.93
N HIS A 477 17.30 5.13 0.29
CA HIS A 477 16.50 4.82 1.48
C HIS A 477 15.39 5.86 1.72
N PRO A 478 14.28 5.49 2.37
CA PRO A 478 13.31 6.45 2.88
C PRO A 478 13.98 7.36 3.92
N VAL A 479 13.66 8.65 3.92
CA VAL A 479 14.15 9.57 4.95
C VAL A 479 13.66 9.12 6.34
N PRO A 480 14.54 8.99 7.34
CA PRO A 480 14.12 8.60 8.68
C PRO A 480 13.17 9.63 9.30
N HIS A 481 12.10 9.13 9.93
CA HIS A 481 11.18 10.00 10.65
C HIS A 481 11.84 10.66 11.87
N ALA A 482 11.53 11.94 12.05
CA ALA A 482 11.76 12.70 13.27
C ALA A 482 10.68 13.78 13.42
N PHE A 483 10.35 14.14 14.66
CA PHE A 483 9.61 15.37 14.94
C PHE A 483 10.58 16.52 15.12
N VAL A 484 10.42 17.57 14.33
CA VAL A 484 11.23 18.79 14.37
C VAL A 484 10.36 20.00 14.72
N SER A 485 10.98 21.04 15.28
CA SER A 485 10.26 22.22 15.76
C SER A 485 10.78 23.52 15.15
N ARG A 486 9.86 24.36 14.71
CA ARG A 486 10.14 25.73 14.23
C ARG A 486 9.25 26.71 14.96
N ARG A 487 9.84 27.69 15.67
CA ARG A 487 9.10 28.74 16.40
C ARG A 487 7.99 28.17 17.32
N GLY A 488 8.32 27.10 18.06
CA GLY A 488 7.40 26.44 18.99
C GLY A 488 6.36 25.50 18.37
N ARG A 489 6.32 25.34 17.04
CA ARG A 489 5.45 24.37 16.36
C ARG A 489 6.23 23.12 16.00
N THR A 490 5.77 21.96 16.48
CA THR A 490 6.34 20.64 16.18
C THR A 490 5.59 19.96 15.03
N PHE A 491 6.31 19.37 14.09
CA PHE A 491 5.75 18.65 12.96
C PHE A 491 6.71 17.53 12.47
N PRO A 492 6.23 16.52 11.73
CA PRO A 492 7.09 15.50 11.14
C PRO A 492 8.04 16.08 10.10
N LEU A 493 9.32 15.71 10.15
CA LEU A 493 10.37 16.19 9.24
C LEU A 493 10.02 15.96 7.76
N GLN A 494 9.42 14.81 7.44
CA GLN A 494 9.01 14.48 6.07
C GLN A 494 7.94 15.43 5.50
N ASN A 495 7.21 16.19 6.33
CA ASN A 495 6.23 17.15 5.84
C ASN A 495 6.87 18.30 5.06
N LEU A 496 8.19 18.50 5.17
CA LEU A 496 8.92 19.48 4.37
C LEU A 496 8.87 19.18 2.87
N THR A 497 8.69 17.91 2.47
CA THR A 497 8.60 17.53 1.04
C THR A 497 7.23 17.81 0.43
N HIS A 498 6.22 18.17 1.25
CA HIS A 498 4.85 18.33 0.79
C HIS A 498 4.73 19.35 -0.35
N GLY A 499 3.87 19.02 -1.32
CA GLY A 499 3.64 19.85 -2.49
C GLY A 499 4.69 19.65 -3.58
N GLY A 500 5.32 18.47 -3.62
CA GLY A 500 6.20 18.08 -4.72
C GLY A 500 7.62 18.65 -4.62
N LYS A 501 8.10 19.01 -3.42
CA LYS A 501 9.36 19.74 -3.24
C LYS A 501 10.54 18.82 -2.95
N PHE A 502 11.71 19.22 -3.45
CA PHE A 502 12.98 18.72 -2.91
C PHE A 502 13.32 19.43 -1.61
N VAL A 503 13.97 18.72 -0.69
CA VAL A 503 14.41 19.28 0.59
C VAL A 503 15.87 18.93 0.82
N LEU A 504 16.71 19.94 1.00
CA LEU A 504 18.09 19.76 1.46
C LEU A 504 18.15 19.96 2.98
N ILE A 505 18.46 18.89 3.70
CA ILE A 505 18.60 18.89 5.16
C ILE A 505 20.09 18.89 5.49
N ALA A 506 20.60 20.02 5.98
CA ALA A 506 22.00 20.18 6.34
C ALA A 506 22.22 20.01 7.85
N GLY A 507 23.46 19.68 8.24
CA GLY A 507 23.90 19.77 9.63
C GLY A 507 23.94 21.21 10.12
N GLU A 508 24.17 21.38 11.42
CA GLU A 508 24.11 22.68 12.11
C GLU A 508 25.09 23.73 11.54
N ASP A 509 26.26 23.28 11.09
CA ASP A 509 27.31 24.13 10.50
C ASP A 509 27.21 24.13 8.96
N GLY A 510 26.05 23.78 8.41
CA GLY A 510 25.82 23.51 7.00
C GLY A 510 25.45 24.73 6.14
N GLN A 511 25.76 25.96 6.54
CA GLN A 511 25.22 27.16 5.85
C GLN A 511 25.67 27.32 4.41
N ALA A 512 26.85 26.81 4.06
CA ALA A 512 27.27 26.77 2.66
C ALA A 512 26.33 25.92 1.77
N TRP A 513 25.71 24.87 2.31
CA TRP A 513 24.68 24.08 1.62
C TRP A 513 23.38 24.85 1.48
N ILE A 514 22.97 25.60 2.50
CA ILE A 514 21.76 26.44 2.47
C ILE A 514 21.89 27.53 1.41
N GLU A 515 23.05 28.20 1.37
CA GLU A 515 23.35 29.21 0.35
C GLU A 515 23.36 28.62 -1.06
N ALA A 516 24.00 27.45 -1.25
CA ALA A 516 24.03 26.73 -2.51
C ALA A 516 22.62 26.38 -3.02
N ALA A 517 21.79 25.77 -2.17
CA ALA A 517 20.43 25.41 -2.51
C ALA A 517 19.56 26.63 -2.81
N THR A 518 19.71 27.71 -2.03
CA THR A 518 18.97 28.95 -2.25
C THR A 518 19.30 29.58 -3.60
N LYS A 519 20.59 29.66 -3.95
CA LYS A 519 21.03 30.17 -5.26
C LYS A 519 20.49 29.32 -6.40
N LEU A 520 20.61 27.98 -6.28
CA LEU A 520 20.13 27.06 -7.30
C LEU A 520 18.61 27.15 -7.49
N ALA A 521 17.85 27.22 -6.40
CA ALA A 521 16.39 27.40 -6.46
C ALA A 521 16.00 28.72 -7.16
N GLN A 522 16.72 29.81 -6.86
CA GLN A 522 16.48 31.13 -7.46
C GLN A 522 16.81 31.17 -8.95
N SER A 523 17.89 30.51 -9.39
CA SER A 523 18.32 30.53 -10.79
C SER A 523 17.48 29.60 -11.67
N THR A 524 17.05 28.45 -11.15
CA THR A 524 16.35 27.42 -11.93
C THR A 524 14.82 27.49 -11.79
N GLY A 525 14.30 28.13 -10.74
CA GLY A 525 12.89 28.07 -10.39
C GLY A 525 12.45 26.74 -9.74
N LEU A 526 13.39 25.81 -9.51
CA LEU A 526 13.11 24.53 -8.88
C LEU A 526 12.55 24.71 -7.47
N ALA A 527 11.50 23.97 -7.15
CA ALA A 527 10.94 23.90 -5.79
C ALA A 527 11.89 23.11 -4.86
N LEU A 528 12.92 23.81 -4.35
CA LEU A 528 13.94 23.29 -3.45
C LEU A 528 13.95 24.09 -2.16
N GLU A 529 13.56 23.44 -1.06
CA GLU A 529 13.68 23.99 0.30
C GLU A 529 14.99 23.53 0.94
N ALA A 530 15.63 24.39 1.72
CA ALA A 530 16.86 24.05 2.44
C ALA A 530 16.76 24.50 3.89
N VAL A 531 17.13 23.61 4.81
CA VAL A 531 17.06 23.83 6.25
C VAL A 531 18.23 23.17 6.98
N THR A 532 18.69 23.77 8.06
CA THR A 532 19.51 23.04 9.05
C THR A 532 18.65 22.38 10.11
N VAL A 533 19.06 21.19 10.56
CA VAL A 533 18.42 20.48 11.68
C VAL A 533 19.46 20.15 12.74
N GLY A 534 19.21 20.61 13.97
CA GLY A 534 20.14 20.53 15.09
C GLY A 534 19.45 20.58 16.46
N ALA A 535 20.26 20.49 17.51
CA ALA A 535 19.78 20.68 18.88
C ALA A 535 19.69 22.17 19.27
N ASP A 536 20.59 22.98 18.72
CA ASP A 536 20.71 24.42 18.92
C ASP A 536 21.30 25.05 17.65
N ASP A 537 21.10 26.36 17.46
CA ASP A 537 21.62 27.17 16.34
C ASP A 537 21.31 26.58 14.94
N ALA A 538 20.09 26.05 14.76
CA ALA A 538 19.60 25.51 13.50
C ALA A 538 18.21 26.06 13.16
N ASP A 539 17.81 26.00 11.88
CA ASP A 539 16.48 26.42 11.42
C ASP A 539 15.36 25.63 12.09
N LEU A 540 15.63 24.34 12.32
CA LEU A 540 14.72 23.38 12.91
C LEU A 540 15.37 22.68 14.11
N ALA A 541 14.69 22.69 15.24
CA ALA A 541 15.13 22.03 16.45
C ALA A 541 14.65 20.56 16.49
N ASP A 542 15.58 19.61 16.58
CA ASP A 542 15.30 18.19 16.86
C ASP A 542 15.35 17.93 18.36
N ILE A 543 14.27 18.33 19.04
CA ILE A 543 14.15 18.29 20.51
C ILE A 543 14.30 16.86 21.07
N ARG A 544 13.92 15.84 20.28
CA ARG A 544 13.97 14.43 20.68
C ARG A 544 15.26 13.73 20.24
N PHE A 545 16.15 14.44 19.55
CA PHE A 545 17.38 13.91 18.96
C PHE A 545 17.14 12.72 18.02
N ALA A 546 15.93 12.58 17.46
CA ALA A 546 15.56 11.44 16.63
C ALA A 546 16.25 11.50 15.27
N TRP A 547 16.30 12.69 14.67
CA TRP A 547 17.06 12.94 13.44
C TRP A 547 18.56 12.85 13.72
N LEU A 548 19.08 13.50 14.76
CA LEU A 548 20.53 13.48 15.06
C LEU A 548 21.08 12.07 15.24
N ARG A 549 20.31 11.13 15.81
CA ARG A 549 20.71 9.72 15.94
C ARG A 549 20.75 8.97 14.60
N LYS A 550 19.96 9.39 13.61
CA LYS A 550 19.72 8.65 12.36
C LYS A 550 20.30 9.34 11.11
N ARG A 551 20.70 10.61 11.19
CA ARG A 551 21.04 11.45 10.02
C ARG A 551 22.26 10.98 9.23
N GLN A 552 23.18 10.24 9.85
CA GLN A 552 24.42 9.72 9.26
C GLN A 552 25.25 10.77 8.49
N ILE A 553 25.16 12.04 8.92
CA ILE A 553 25.97 13.17 8.45
C ILE A 553 26.60 13.87 9.65
N THR A 554 27.76 14.47 9.43
CA THR A 554 28.41 15.40 10.37
C THR A 554 27.68 16.75 10.41
N ARG A 555 28.13 17.66 11.26
CA ARG A 555 27.58 19.02 11.38
C ARG A 555 27.69 19.84 10.09
N THR A 556 28.58 19.46 9.17
CA THR A 556 28.80 20.16 7.89
C THR A 556 28.30 19.38 6.68
N GLY A 557 27.71 18.21 6.87
CA GLY A 557 27.14 17.38 5.80
C GLY A 557 25.72 17.82 5.41
N ALA A 558 25.16 17.15 4.40
CA ALA A 558 23.80 17.38 3.93
C ALA A 558 23.15 16.13 3.33
N VAL A 559 21.82 16.07 3.40
CA VAL A 559 20.97 15.02 2.80
C VAL A 559 19.95 15.70 1.90
N LEU A 560 19.88 15.30 0.62
CA LEU A 560 18.86 15.75 -0.32
C LEU A 560 17.73 14.72 -0.38
N VAL A 561 16.53 15.14 -0.03
CA VAL A 561 15.31 14.33 -0.01
C VAL A 561 14.44 14.71 -1.20
N ARG A 562 13.99 13.70 -1.94
CA ARG A 562 13.07 13.80 -3.08
C ARG A 562 11.64 14.10 -2.62
N PRO A 563 10.77 14.59 -3.53
CA PRO A 563 9.36 14.80 -3.24
C PRO A 563 8.65 13.56 -2.67
N ASP A 564 9.08 12.37 -3.09
CA ASP A 564 8.53 11.10 -2.61
C ASP A 564 9.14 10.60 -1.30
N ARG A 565 9.91 11.43 -0.58
CA ARG A 565 10.53 11.18 0.74
C ARG A 565 11.60 10.08 0.72
N PHE A 566 12.24 9.88 -0.43
CA PHE A 566 13.45 9.08 -0.56
C PHE A 566 14.69 9.98 -0.59
N VAL A 567 15.78 9.52 0.00
CA VAL A 567 17.07 10.22 -0.11
C VAL A 567 17.60 10.06 -1.53
N GLY A 568 17.70 11.17 -2.26
CA GLY A 568 18.26 11.19 -3.61
C GLY A 568 19.79 11.36 -3.63
N PHE A 569 20.34 12.03 -2.63
CA PHE A 569 21.79 12.29 -2.51
C PHE A 569 22.17 12.54 -1.05
N ARG A 570 23.41 12.20 -0.67
CA ARG A 570 23.98 12.52 0.64
C ARG A 570 25.45 12.93 0.53
N ALA A 571 25.82 13.99 1.24
CA ALA A 571 27.20 14.31 1.58
C ALA A 571 27.41 14.13 3.09
N ALA A 572 28.18 13.11 3.50
CA ALA A 572 28.41 12.80 4.91
C ALA A 572 29.14 13.93 5.67
N GLN A 573 29.92 14.73 4.97
CA GLN A 573 30.76 15.80 5.53
C GLN A 573 30.87 17.00 4.57
N ALA A 574 31.64 18.01 4.97
CA ALA A 574 31.89 19.18 4.15
C ALA A 574 32.50 18.80 2.80
N VAL A 575 32.11 19.54 1.75
CA VAL A 575 32.71 19.47 0.42
C VAL A 575 33.28 20.84 0.06
N THR A 576 34.23 20.89 -0.88
CA THR A 576 34.90 22.13 -1.29
C THR A 576 33.95 23.12 -1.95
N ASP A 577 33.03 22.62 -2.78
CA ASP A 577 32.05 23.44 -3.51
C ASP A 577 30.64 22.82 -3.42
N PRO A 578 29.87 23.19 -2.37
CA PRO A 578 28.49 22.73 -2.20
C PRO A 578 27.56 23.08 -3.37
N GLN A 579 27.80 24.20 -4.05
CA GLN A 579 26.95 24.63 -5.17
C GLN A 579 27.14 23.75 -6.40
N ALA A 580 28.39 23.47 -6.78
CA ALA A 580 28.68 22.54 -7.86
C ALA A 580 28.16 21.12 -7.56
N VAL A 581 28.46 20.59 -6.38
CA VAL A 581 28.04 19.23 -5.98
C VAL A 581 26.52 19.09 -5.96
N LEU A 582 25.80 20.08 -5.43
CA LEU A 582 24.33 20.04 -5.40
C LEU A 582 23.72 20.16 -6.81
N THR A 583 24.29 21.03 -7.65
CA THR A 583 23.85 21.21 -9.04
C THR A 583 24.03 19.91 -9.83
N ASP A 584 25.18 19.25 -9.69
CA ASP A 584 25.46 17.96 -10.34
C ASP A 584 24.52 16.86 -9.85
N ALA A 585 24.28 16.78 -8.54
CA ALA A 585 23.39 15.78 -7.96
C ALA A 585 21.94 15.95 -8.45
N LEU A 586 21.42 17.18 -8.45
CA LEU A 586 20.06 17.44 -8.95
C LEU A 586 19.96 17.29 -10.47
N SER A 587 21.00 17.66 -11.23
CA SER A 587 21.05 17.46 -12.69
C SER A 587 21.00 15.97 -13.04
N HIS A 588 21.73 15.15 -12.29
CA HIS A 588 21.67 13.70 -12.39
C HIS A 588 20.26 13.19 -12.09
N ILE A 589 19.71 13.54 -10.92
CA ILE A 589 18.39 13.05 -10.48
C ILE A 589 17.29 13.45 -11.45
N LEU A 590 17.30 14.69 -11.94
CA LEU A 590 16.26 15.22 -12.82
C LEU A 590 16.52 14.90 -14.30
N SER A 591 17.60 14.18 -14.62
CA SER A 591 17.97 13.84 -16.00
C SER A 591 18.02 15.08 -16.91
N THR A 592 18.55 16.20 -16.42
CA THR A 592 18.64 17.47 -17.15
C THR A 592 19.86 18.28 -16.69
N ASP A 593 20.38 19.19 -17.51
CA ASP A 593 21.48 20.08 -17.13
C ASP A 593 20.94 21.36 -16.47
N LEU A 594 20.99 21.43 -15.14
CA LEU A 594 20.63 22.64 -14.39
C LEU A 594 21.74 23.70 -14.40
N GLY A 595 22.98 23.32 -14.72
CA GLY A 595 24.12 24.23 -14.80
C GLY A 595 24.02 25.17 -16.01
N ALA A 596 23.40 24.71 -17.10
CA ALA A 596 23.15 25.53 -18.29
C ALA A 596 22.07 26.62 -18.10
N GLN A 597 21.31 26.59 -16.99
CA GLN A 597 20.27 27.57 -16.65
C GLN A 597 20.73 28.65 -15.66
N GLN A 598 21.94 28.52 -15.11
CA GLN A 598 22.62 29.52 -14.27
C GLN A 598 23.37 30.53 -15.15
#